data_AF-A0A821KHQ1-F1
#
_entry.id   AF-A0A821KHQ1-F1
#
_cell.length_a   1.000
_cell.length_b   1.000
_cell.length_c   1.000
_cell.angle_alpha   90.00
_cell.angle_beta   90.00
_cell.angle_gamma   90.00
#
_symmetry.space_group_name_H-M   'P 1'
#
loop_
_entity.id
_entity.type
_entity.pdbx_description
1 polymer ?
#
loop_
_entity_poly.entity_id
_entity_poly.type
_entity_poly.pdbx_seq_one_letter_code
_entity_poly.pdbx_strand_id
1 'polypeptide(L)'
;AVNMYFPIGSFRSLSIPIEESYDIIFIRTTRDRLKLVVLTPTIITIWLSKPSTLVGLIRRSENSIATHGHNVYAEWRSDTQKLVVSVNLK
;
A
#
# COMPACT_ATOMS: atom_id res chain seq x y z
N ALA A 1 6.38 19.64 30.20
CA ALA A 1 7.26 19.46 29.03
C ALA A 1 6.56 18.55 28.04
N VAL A 2 6.35 18.99 26.80
CA VAL A 2 5.72 18.17 25.75
C VAL A 2 6.78 17.21 25.25
N ASN A 3 6.61 15.91 25.52
CA ASN A 3 7.55 14.88 25.13
C ASN A 3 7.41 14.63 23.61
N MET A 4 8.23 15.30 22.79
CA MET A 4 8.27 15.06 21.35
C MET A 4 9.11 13.81 21.05
N TYR A 5 8.53 12.83 20.37
CA TYR A 5 9.25 11.68 19.85
C TYR A 5 9.92 12.04 18.53
N PHE A 6 11.25 12.14 18.52
CA PHE A 6 12.06 12.18 17.30
C PHE A 6 12.55 10.76 17.00
N PRO A 7 12.24 10.16 15.84
CA PRO A 7 12.76 8.83 15.50
C PRO A 7 14.27 8.90 15.27
N ILE A 8 15.06 8.42 16.23
CA ILE A 8 16.53 8.43 16.20
C ILE A 8 17.11 7.15 15.55
N GLY A 9 16.40 6.57 14.56
CA GLY A 9 16.72 5.25 13.98
C GLY A 9 16.88 5.26 12.45
N SER A 10 17.37 4.15 11.90
CA SER A 10 17.50 3.95 10.45
C SER A 10 16.14 3.81 9.79
N PHE A 11 15.62 4.92 9.27
CA PHE A 11 14.53 4.88 8.30
C PHE A 11 15.03 4.13 7.06
N ARG A 12 14.18 3.24 6.54
CA ARG A 12 14.47 2.53 5.29
C ARG A 12 13.64 3.20 4.20
N SER A 13 14.31 3.61 3.13
CA SER A 13 13.62 4.05 1.92
C SER A 13 13.19 2.82 1.12
N LEU A 14 11.95 2.82 0.67
CA LEU A 14 11.41 1.82 -0.24
C LEU A 14 11.27 2.46 -1.61
N SER A 15 12.07 1.99 -2.58
CA SER A 15 11.85 2.34 -3.98
C SER A 15 10.69 1.52 -4.51
N ILE A 16 9.53 2.16 -4.64
CA ILE A 16 8.35 1.48 -5.19
C ILE A 16 8.54 1.41 -6.71
N PRO A 17 8.42 0.22 -7.34
CA PRO A 17 8.62 0.06 -8.78
C PRO A 17 7.39 0.56 -9.54
N ILE A 18 7.11 1.86 -9.43
CA ILE A 18 6.04 2.54 -10.13
C ILE A 18 6.70 3.39 -11.22
N GLU A 19 6.41 3.08 -12.47
CA GLU A 19 6.81 3.91 -13.63
C GLU A 19 5.84 5.07 -13.87
N GLU A 20 4.67 5.03 -13.23
CA GLU A 20 3.61 6.01 -13.39
C GLU A 20 3.81 7.21 -12.45
N SER A 21 3.46 8.41 -12.90
CA SER A 21 3.54 9.66 -12.12
C SER A 21 2.44 9.80 -11.06
N TYR A 22 1.83 8.69 -10.62
CA TYR A 22 0.77 8.74 -9.64
C TYR A 22 1.31 8.82 -8.23
N ASP A 23 0.71 9.72 -7.45
CA ASP A 23 0.98 9.82 -6.03
C ASP A 23 0.53 8.55 -5.28
N ILE A 24 1.25 8.26 -4.20
CA ILE A 24 0.83 7.26 -3.23
C ILE A 24 -0.41 7.81 -2.51
N ILE A 25 -1.53 7.13 -2.67
CA ILE A 25 -2.81 7.56 -2.08
C ILE A 25 -3.06 6.93 -0.73
N PHE A 26 -2.48 5.75 -0.47
CA PHE A 26 -2.74 5.02 0.76
C PHE A 26 -1.62 4.06 1.12
N ILE A 27 -1.29 4.01 2.42
CA ILE A 27 -0.31 3.09 2.99
C ILE A 27 -0.93 2.48 4.25
N ARG A 28 -0.89 1.15 4.38
CA ARG A 28 -1.38 0.48 5.58
C ARG A 28 -0.66 -0.82 5.87
N THR A 29 -0.41 -1.09 7.15
CA THR A 29 0.14 -2.36 7.58
C THR A 29 -0.94 -3.34 8.02
N THR A 30 -0.61 -4.62 8.03
CA THR A 30 -1.34 -5.61 8.82
C THR A 30 -1.25 -5.27 10.31
N ARG A 31 -2.13 -5.87 11.13
CA ARG A 31 -2.18 -5.65 12.58
C ARG A 31 -0.87 -6.03 13.28
N ASP A 32 -0.24 -7.12 12.84
CA ASP A 32 1.07 -7.60 13.31
C ASP A 32 2.26 -6.79 12.73
N ARG A 33 1.99 -5.84 11.83
CA ARG A 33 2.98 -4.99 11.12
C ARG A 33 4.00 -5.77 10.29
N LEU A 34 3.72 -7.04 9.96
CA LEU A 34 4.62 -7.87 9.15
C LEU A 34 4.49 -7.57 7.65
N LYS A 35 3.31 -7.13 7.20
CA LYS A 35 3.07 -6.73 5.81
C LYS A 35 2.63 -5.27 5.73
N LEU A 36 2.99 -4.64 4.62
CA LEU A 36 2.64 -3.28 4.24
C LEU A 36 1.98 -3.32 2.87
N VAL A 37 0.81 -2.71 2.71
CA VAL A 37 0.26 -2.37 1.39
C VAL A 37 0.58 -0.91 1.08
N VAL A 38 1.01 -0.67 -0.16
CA VAL A 38 1.07 0.68 -0.74
C VAL A 38 0.21 0.72 -1.99
N LEU A 39 -0.70 1.70 -2.04
CA LEU A 39 -1.64 1.91 -3.12
C LEU A 39 -1.31 3.17 -3.90
N THR A 40 -1.42 3.05 -5.22
CA THR A 40 -1.68 4.15 -6.14
C THR A 40 -3.08 3.97 -6.75
N PRO A 41 -3.59 4.92 -7.56
CA PRO A 41 -4.88 4.78 -8.25
C PRO A 41 -5.01 3.53 -9.13
N THR A 42 -3.89 2.95 -9.56
CA THR A 42 -3.81 1.87 -10.57
C THR A 42 -3.02 0.65 -10.09
N ILE A 43 -2.11 0.82 -9.13
CA ILE A 43 -1.17 -0.21 -8.68
C ILE A 43 -1.39 -0.52 -7.20
N ILE A 44 -1.29 -1.80 -6.87
CA ILE A 44 -1.33 -2.33 -5.51
C ILE A 44 0.00 -3.06 -5.29
N THR A 45 0.80 -2.62 -4.32
CA THR A 45 2.02 -3.33 -3.92
C THR A 45 1.92 -3.81 -2.48
N ILE A 46 2.43 -5.01 -2.23
CA ILE A 46 2.50 -5.64 -0.91
C ILE A 46 3.95 -5.94 -0.60
N TRP A 47 4.40 -5.51 0.57
CA TRP A 47 5.77 -5.63 1.04
C TRP A 47 5.80 -6.37 2.37
N LEU A 48 6.83 -7.16 2.61
CA LEU A 48 7.22 -7.54 3.97
C LEU A 48 7.90 -6.35 4.63
N SER A 49 7.70 -6.16 5.93
CA SER A 49 8.35 -5.09 6.67
C SER A 49 9.81 -5.41 6.99
N LYS A 50 10.11 -6.69 7.26
CA LYS A 50 11.43 -7.19 7.69
C LYS A 50 11.72 -8.60 7.12
N PRO A 51 12.67 -8.74 6.17
CA PRO A 51 13.30 -7.66 5.40
C PRO A 51 12.27 -6.91 4.55
N SER A 52 12.60 -5.67 4.18
CA SER A 52 11.71 -4.79 3.42
C SER A 52 11.67 -5.21 1.94
N THR A 53 10.89 -6.24 1.63
CA THR A 53 10.91 -6.95 0.34
C THR A 53 9.52 -6.93 -0.31
N LEU A 54 9.47 -6.60 -1.60
CA LEU A 54 8.24 -6.67 -2.40
C LEU A 54 7.83 -8.13 -2.57
N VAL A 55 6.63 -8.48 -2.12
CA VAL A 55 6.06 -9.83 -2.23
C VAL A 55 4.89 -9.92 -3.19
N GLY A 56 4.29 -8.79 -3.56
CA GLY A 56 3.22 -8.76 -4.54
C GLY A 56 3.13 -7.40 -5.22
N LEU A 57 2.92 -7.42 -6.52
CA LEU A 57 2.62 -6.25 -7.33
C LEU A 57 1.48 -6.58 -8.27
N ILE A 58 0.44 -5.76 -8.22
CA ILE A 58 -0.71 -5.87 -9.12
C ILE A 58 -0.88 -4.52 -9.79
N ARG A 59 -0.68 -4.49 -11.11
CA ARG A 59 -1.05 -3.35 -11.96
C ARG A 59 -2.41 -3.62 -12.57
N ARG A 60 -3.38 -2.76 -12.29
CA ARG A 60 -4.72 -2.87 -12.88
C ARG A 60 -4.66 -2.41 -14.33
N SER A 61 -5.29 -3.17 -15.22
CA SER A 61 -5.39 -2.81 -16.63
C SER A 61 -6.31 -1.60 -16.82
N GLU A 62 -6.11 -0.87 -17.92
CA GLU A 62 -6.96 0.26 -18.30
C GLU A 62 -8.44 -0.13 -18.35
N ASN A 63 -8.76 -1.32 -18.89
CA ASN A 63 -10.13 -1.84 -18.91
C ASN A 63 -10.70 -2.06 -17.49
N SER A 64 -9.89 -2.58 -16.57
CA SER A 64 -10.32 -2.75 -15.17
C SER A 64 -10.62 -1.40 -14.51
N ILE A 65 -9.78 -0.40 -14.76
CA ILE A 65 -9.94 0.96 -14.23
C ILE A 65 -11.14 1.65 -14.86
N ALA A 66 -11.34 1.52 -16.18
CA ALA A 66 -12.48 2.10 -16.87
C ALA A 66 -13.82 1.54 -16.37
N THR A 67 -13.85 0.25 -16.05
CA THR A 67 -15.05 -0.49 -15.62
C THR A 67 -15.35 -0.33 -14.13
N HIS A 68 -14.33 -0.39 -13.26
CA HIS A 68 -14.53 -0.43 -11.80
C HIS A 68 -14.01 0.81 -11.07
N GLY A 69 -13.34 1.72 -11.79
CA GLY A 69 -12.74 2.93 -11.24
C GLY A 69 -11.38 2.70 -10.56
N HIS A 70 -10.81 3.80 -10.06
CA HIS A 70 -9.49 3.84 -9.43
C HIS A 70 -9.52 3.30 -8.00
N ASN A 71 -8.39 2.74 -7.56
CA ASN A 71 -8.20 2.39 -6.15
C ASN A 71 -8.31 3.64 -5.29
N VAL A 72 -8.89 3.51 -4.09
CA VAL A 72 -9.00 4.62 -3.13
C VAL A 72 -8.58 4.24 -1.72
N TYR A 73 -8.76 2.98 -1.34
CA TYR A 73 -8.53 2.55 0.04
C TYR A 73 -8.18 1.08 0.10
N ALA A 74 -7.45 0.67 1.13
CA ALA A 74 -7.22 -0.74 1.43
C ALA A 74 -7.37 -1.06 2.92
N GLU A 75 -7.94 -2.22 3.20
CA GLU A 75 -8.07 -2.76 4.55
C GLU A 75 -7.58 -4.21 4.57
N TRP A 76 -6.71 -4.51 5.53
CA TRP A 76 -6.36 -5.89 5.83
C TRP A 76 -7.42 -6.48 6.74
N ARG A 77 -7.96 -7.64 6.36
CA ARG A 77 -8.78 -8.43 7.26
C ARG A 77 -7.89 -8.98 8.38
N SER A 78 -8.32 -8.79 9.64
CA SER A 78 -7.50 -9.03 10.83
C SER A 78 -7.15 -10.50 11.09
N ASP A 79 -7.94 -11.42 10.55
CA ASP A 79 -7.88 -12.87 10.78
C ASP A 79 -7.27 -13.65 9.60
N THR A 80 -7.58 -13.27 8.36
CA THR A 80 -7.28 -14.12 7.18
C THR A 80 -6.09 -13.67 6.34
N GLN A 81 -5.35 -12.63 6.73
CA GLN A 81 -4.31 -12.00 5.90
C GLN A 81 -4.79 -11.61 4.49
N LYS A 82 -6.09 -11.41 4.32
CA LYS A 82 -6.68 -10.98 3.05
C LYS A 82 -6.66 -9.47 2.98
N LEU A 83 -6.39 -8.94 1.79
CA LEU A 83 -6.45 -7.53 1.49
C LEU A 83 -7.75 -7.23 0.74
N VAL A 84 -8.52 -6.28 1.22
CA VAL A 84 -9.66 -5.71 0.48
C VAL A 84 -9.24 -4.34 -0.02
N VAL A 85 -9.47 -4.09 -1.31
CA VAL A 85 -9.20 -2.78 -1.94
C VAL A 85 -10.54 -2.21 -2.38
N SER A 86 -10.84 -1.01 -1.90
CA SER A 86 -12.00 -0.24 -2.35
C SER A 86 -11.62 0.61 -3.55
N VAL A 87 -12.59 0.77 -4.45
CA VAL A 87 -12.46 1.53 -5.70
C VAL A 87 -13.58 2.55 -5.76
N ASN A 88 -13.33 3.72 -6.34
CA ASN A 88 -14.39 4.69 -6.59
C ASN A 88 -15.24 4.18 -7.76
N LEU A 89 -16.45 3.72 -7.47
CA LEU A 89 -17.44 3.50 -8.52
C LEU A 89 -17.68 4.83 -9.24
N LYS A 90 -17.63 4.79 -10.58
CA LYS A 90 -18.05 5.91 -11.42
C LYS A 90 -19.52 6.26 -11.16
#